data_AF-A0A257WUL5-F1
#
_entry.id   AF-A0A257WUL5-F1
#
_cell.length_a   1.000
_cell.length_b   1.000
_cell.length_c   1.000
_cell.angle_alpha   90.00
_cell.angle_beta   90.00
_cell.angle_gamma   90.00
#
_symmetry.space_group_name_H-M   'P 1'
#
loop_
_entity.id
_entity.type
_entity.pdbx_description
1 polymer ?
#
loop_
_entity_poly.entity_id
_entity_poly.type
_entity_poly.pdbx_seq_one_letter_code
_entity_poly.pdbx_strand_id
1 'polypeptide(L)'
;LSARGEPPVHLPATAVEVFDVSGAGDTVAATLALAVAAGASLADAARLANLAAGLVVAKLGTDVVTAAELTALARSEAGQPAEVKIADLPHALEIVAGWRARGQTVGFTNGCFDLLHPGHVSLLDQSRAACDRLIVGLNTDASVSRLKGPTRPVQKEHARAVVLASLSSVDLVVLFDEDTPLNLIKAFHPDVLVKGADYTVETVVGSDVVLGYGGKVLLADLKQGQSTTALIGRMNAKT
;
A
#
# COMPACT_ATOMS: atom_id res chain seq x y z
N LEU A 1 2.97 25.67 -18.72
CA LEU A 1 1.67 26.37 -18.72
C LEU A 1 1.86 27.76 -19.34
N SER A 2 0.98 28.17 -20.25
CA SER A 2 0.97 29.53 -20.81
C SER A 2 -0.45 30.08 -20.72
N ALA A 3 -0.60 31.24 -20.08
CA ALA A 3 -1.83 32.01 -19.99
C ALA A 3 -1.68 33.31 -20.78
N ARG A 4 -2.75 33.78 -21.41
CA ARG A 4 -2.71 35.00 -22.22
C ARG A 4 -2.39 36.20 -21.33
N GLY A 5 -1.28 36.89 -21.62
CA GLY A 5 -0.86 38.08 -20.87
C GLY A 5 0.10 37.79 -19.71
N GLU A 6 0.48 36.53 -19.48
CA GLU A 6 1.41 36.13 -18.42
C GLU A 6 2.66 35.44 -18.99
N PRO A 7 3.83 35.55 -18.32
CA PRO A 7 5.01 34.80 -18.70
C PRO A 7 4.78 33.29 -18.53
N PRO A 8 5.37 32.45 -19.40
CA PRO A 8 5.19 31.01 -19.33
C PRO A 8 5.77 30.43 -18.04
N VAL A 9 5.01 29.53 -17.40
CA VAL A 9 5.43 28.79 -16.21
C VAL A 9 5.88 27.38 -16.62
N HIS A 10 7.12 27.03 -16.30
CA HIS A 10 7.65 25.69 -16.51
C HIS A 10 7.33 24.80 -15.31
N LEU A 11 6.59 23.73 -15.56
CA LEU A 11 6.25 22.71 -14.57
C LEU A 11 6.88 21.40 -15.04
N PRO A 12 7.90 20.87 -14.36
CA PRO A 12 8.46 19.57 -14.71
C PRO A 12 7.42 18.47 -14.45
N ALA A 13 7.39 17.45 -15.31
CA ALA A 13 6.54 16.28 -15.09
C ALA A 13 6.91 15.62 -13.76
N THR A 14 5.91 15.27 -12.96
CA THR A 14 6.16 14.47 -11.75
C THR A 14 6.51 13.05 -12.21
N ALA A 15 7.78 12.69 -12.07
CA ALA A 15 8.25 11.35 -12.42
C ALA A 15 7.76 10.36 -11.37
N VAL A 16 6.76 9.56 -11.74
CA VAL A 16 6.34 8.37 -11.01
C VAL A 16 6.67 7.18 -11.90
N GLU A 17 6.98 6.02 -11.31
CA GLU A 17 7.27 4.81 -12.08
C GLU A 17 6.06 4.48 -12.98
N VAL A 18 6.26 4.56 -14.30
CA VAL A 18 5.17 4.50 -15.28
C VAL A 18 4.81 3.04 -15.54
N PHE A 19 3.57 2.67 -15.24
CA PHE A 19 3.02 1.33 -15.47
C PHE A 19 2.11 1.30 -16.71
N ASP A 20 1.21 2.27 -16.85
CA ASP A 20 0.25 2.39 -17.96
C ASP A 20 -0.07 3.86 -18.21
N VAL A 21 0.00 4.35 -19.45
CA VAL A 21 -0.27 5.76 -19.78
C VAL A 21 -1.74 6.07 -20.06
N SER A 22 -2.60 5.04 -20.02
CA SER A 22 -4.02 5.15 -20.32
C SER A 22 -4.75 6.04 -19.30
N GLY A 23 -5.57 6.99 -19.76
CA GLY A 23 -6.35 7.88 -18.87
C GLY A 23 -5.58 9.06 -18.26
N ALA A 24 -4.28 9.22 -18.56
CA ALA A 24 -3.50 10.37 -18.09
C ALA A 24 -4.06 11.72 -18.57
N GLY A 25 -4.43 11.81 -19.85
CA GLY A 25 -5.01 13.03 -20.43
C GLY A 25 -6.34 13.42 -19.80
N ASP A 26 -7.24 12.45 -19.59
CA ASP A 26 -8.54 12.68 -18.96
C ASP A 26 -8.39 13.11 -17.50
N THR A 27 -7.43 12.50 -16.79
CA THR A 27 -7.09 12.88 -15.41
C THR A 27 -6.57 14.31 -15.35
N VAL A 28 -5.66 14.70 -16.24
CA VAL A 28 -5.17 16.09 -16.33
C VAL A 28 -6.32 17.06 -16.55
N ALA A 29 -7.19 16.78 -17.53
CA ALA A 29 -8.31 17.66 -17.86
C ALA A 29 -9.31 17.78 -16.70
N ALA A 30 -9.68 16.66 -16.08
CA ALA A 30 -10.62 16.61 -14.97
C ALA A 30 -10.07 17.34 -13.73
N THR A 31 -8.81 17.06 -13.34
CA THR A 31 -8.18 17.70 -12.17
C THR A 31 -7.99 19.20 -12.40
N LEU A 32 -7.54 19.61 -13.59
CA LEU A 32 -7.37 21.03 -13.93
C LEU A 32 -8.73 21.76 -13.85
N ALA A 33 -9.77 21.20 -14.47
CA ALA A 33 -11.10 21.80 -14.49
C ALA A 33 -11.68 21.92 -13.07
N LEU A 34 -11.55 20.87 -12.26
CA LEU A 34 -12.04 20.87 -10.87
C LEU A 34 -11.30 21.90 -10.01
N ALA A 35 -9.97 21.98 -10.12
CA ALA A 35 -9.16 22.93 -9.35
C ALA A 35 -9.49 24.39 -9.72
N VAL A 36 -9.62 24.69 -11.01
CA VAL A 36 -10.04 26.02 -11.47
C VAL A 36 -11.45 26.35 -11.00
N ALA A 37 -12.40 25.40 -11.08
CA ALA A 37 -13.76 25.59 -10.59
C ALA A 37 -13.82 25.84 -9.07
N ALA A 38 -12.90 25.25 -8.31
CA ALA A 38 -12.74 25.48 -6.87
C ALA A 38 -12.00 26.78 -6.53
N GLY A 39 -11.60 27.58 -7.52
CA GLY A 39 -10.96 28.89 -7.34
C GLY A 39 -9.43 28.85 -7.25
N ALA A 40 -8.78 27.74 -7.60
CA ALA A 40 -7.32 27.67 -7.66
C ALA A 40 -6.77 28.52 -8.83
N SER A 41 -5.55 29.03 -8.66
CA SER A 41 -4.83 29.68 -9.77
C SER A 41 -4.57 28.65 -10.88
N LEU A 42 -4.44 29.11 -12.13
CA LEU A 42 -4.14 28.20 -13.24
C LEU A 42 -2.80 27.47 -13.04
N ALA A 43 -1.84 28.12 -12.37
CA ALA A 43 -0.57 27.52 -12.01
C ALA A 43 -0.72 26.39 -10.99
N ASP A 44 -1.52 26.59 -9.94
CA ASP A 44 -1.77 25.56 -8.91
C ASP A 44 -2.63 24.42 -9.45
N ALA A 45 -3.64 24.74 -10.27
CA ALA A 45 -4.43 23.74 -10.98
C ALA A 45 -3.56 22.87 -11.88
N ALA A 46 -2.62 23.48 -12.62
CA ALA A 46 -1.69 22.74 -13.46
C ALA A 46 -0.70 21.89 -12.65
N ARG A 47 -0.26 22.34 -11.46
CA ARG A 47 0.55 21.53 -10.54
C ARG A 47 -0.21 20.31 -10.03
N LEU A 48 -1.46 20.49 -9.59
CA LEU A 48 -2.33 19.41 -9.15
C LEU A 48 -2.62 18.41 -10.28
N ALA A 49 -2.90 18.90 -11.49
CA ALA A 49 -3.12 18.05 -12.65
C ALA A 49 -1.86 17.24 -13.03
N ASN A 50 -0.67 17.84 -12.90
CA ASN A 50 0.60 17.14 -13.13
C ASN A 50 0.88 16.05 -12.08
N LEU A 51 0.53 16.30 -10.82
CA LEU A 51 0.60 15.27 -9.76
C LEU A 51 -0.40 14.14 -10.02
N ALA A 52 -1.63 14.46 -10.39
CA ALA A 52 -2.66 13.47 -10.71
C ALA A 52 -2.26 12.62 -11.93
N ALA A 53 -1.68 13.24 -12.95
CA ALA A 53 -1.14 12.53 -14.11
C ALA A 53 -0.05 11.53 -13.70
N GLY A 54 0.88 11.92 -12.83
CA GLY A 54 1.91 11.02 -12.30
C GLY A 54 1.31 9.84 -11.54
N LEU A 55 0.26 10.06 -10.75
CA LEU A 55 -0.40 9.01 -9.98
C LEU A 55 -1.16 8.03 -10.87
N VAL A 56 -1.95 8.52 -11.83
CA VAL A 56 -2.76 7.63 -12.66
C VAL A 56 -1.89 6.73 -13.52
N VAL A 57 -0.75 7.23 -14.01
CA VAL A 57 0.13 6.41 -14.86
C VAL A 57 0.89 5.32 -14.12
N ALA A 58 0.92 5.39 -12.78
CA ALA A 58 1.45 4.34 -11.92
C ALA A 58 0.42 3.25 -11.60
N LYS A 59 -0.82 3.39 -12.07
CA LYS A 59 -1.92 2.43 -11.87
C LYS A 59 -2.17 1.63 -13.15
N LEU A 60 -2.79 0.46 -13.00
CA LEU A 60 -3.17 -0.39 -14.13
C LEU A 60 -4.51 0.08 -14.73
N GLY A 61 -4.56 0.38 -16.03
CA GLY A 61 -5.78 0.75 -16.74
C GLY A 61 -6.31 2.14 -16.39
N THR A 62 -7.58 2.41 -16.74
CA THR A 62 -8.26 3.69 -16.45
C THR A 62 -8.74 3.76 -15.00
N ASP A 63 -7.80 3.71 -14.06
CA ASP A 63 -8.07 3.90 -12.63
C ASP A 63 -8.23 5.40 -12.30
N VAL A 64 -8.88 5.72 -11.19
CA VAL A 64 -9.14 7.11 -10.78
C VAL A 64 -8.09 7.60 -9.77
N VAL A 65 -7.81 8.90 -9.77
CA VAL A 65 -7.02 9.56 -8.73
C VAL A 65 -7.94 10.21 -7.72
N THR A 66 -7.78 9.85 -6.45
CA THR A 66 -8.55 10.41 -5.34
C THR A 66 -7.89 11.66 -4.79
N ALA A 67 -8.68 12.55 -4.17
CA ALA A 67 -8.15 13.72 -3.47
C ALA A 67 -7.19 13.32 -2.34
N ALA A 68 -7.47 12.18 -1.72
CA ALA A 68 -6.63 11.49 -0.76
C ALA A 68 -5.22 11.24 -1.32
N GLU A 69 -5.11 10.49 -2.42
CA GLU A 69 -3.82 10.16 -3.04
C GLU A 69 -3.05 11.40 -3.52
N LEU A 70 -3.76 12.38 -4.06
CA LEU A 70 -3.19 13.69 -4.42
C LEU A 70 -2.61 14.41 -3.21
N THR A 71 -3.31 14.39 -2.08
CA THR A 71 -2.84 15.02 -0.83
C THR A 71 -1.63 14.30 -0.25
N ALA A 72 -1.63 12.96 -0.29
CA ALA A 72 -0.49 12.16 0.15
C ALA A 72 0.76 12.48 -0.68
N LEU A 73 0.64 12.46 -2.01
CA LEU A 73 1.77 12.77 -2.90
C LEU A 73 2.24 14.22 -2.75
N ALA A 74 1.33 15.18 -2.61
CA ALA A 74 1.67 16.59 -2.41
C ALA A 74 2.41 16.84 -1.08
N ARG A 75 2.21 15.98 -0.08
CA ARG A 75 2.91 16.02 1.21
C ARG A 75 4.22 15.24 1.23
N SER A 76 4.42 14.31 0.29
CA SER A 76 5.67 13.55 0.20
C SER A 76 6.83 14.47 -0.21
N GLU A 77 7.80 14.64 0.68
CA GLU A 77 9.06 15.27 0.32
C GLU A 77 9.87 14.26 -0.52
N ALA A 78 9.95 14.53 -1.83
CA ALA A 78 10.75 13.79 -2.81
C ALA A 78 10.18 12.45 -3.31
N GLY A 79 9.13 12.51 -4.13
CA GLY A 79 9.08 11.78 -5.42
C GLY A 79 9.28 10.26 -5.38
N GLN A 80 8.98 9.59 -4.26
CA GLN A 80 9.03 8.13 -4.17
C GLN A 80 7.62 7.55 -4.41
N PRO A 81 7.38 6.89 -5.56
CA PRO A 81 6.09 6.32 -5.93
C PRO A 81 5.52 5.35 -4.88
N ALA A 82 6.41 4.67 -4.14
CA ALA A 82 6.05 3.69 -3.13
C ALA A 82 5.31 4.32 -1.94
N GLU A 83 5.61 5.57 -1.56
CA GLU A 83 4.94 6.20 -0.40
C GLU A 83 3.44 6.41 -0.64
N VAL A 84 2.99 6.46 -1.89
CA VAL A 84 1.57 6.56 -2.26
C VAL A 84 0.75 5.39 -1.71
N LYS A 85 1.37 4.20 -1.55
CA LYS A 85 0.68 3.03 -0.99
C LYS A 85 0.75 2.96 0.53
N ILE A 86 1.32 3.94 1.22
CA ILE A 86 1.42 3.94 2.68
C ILE A 86 0.38 4.93 3.22
N ALA A 87 -0.52 4.47 4.08
CA ALA A 87 -1.61 5.28 4.58
C ALA A 87 -1.88 5.06 6.08
N ASP A 88 -2.40 6.09 6.74
CA ASP A 88 -3.07 5.93 8.03
C ASP A 88 -4.43 5.24 7.87
N LEU A 89 -5.01 4.77 8.99
CA LEU A 89 -6.25 4.01 8.95
C LEU A 89 -7.44 4.79 8.34
N PRO A 90 -7.73 6.06 8.73
CA PRO A 90 -8.82 6.82 8.11
C PRO A 90 -8.68 6.90 6.59
N HIS A 91 -7.49 7.21 6.09
CA HIS A 91 -7.23 7.32 4.67
C HIS A 91 -7.31 5.98 3.94
N ALA A 92 -6.77 4.93 4.56
CA ALA A 92 -6.85 3.58 4.04
C ALA A 92 -8.31 3.13 3.84
N LEU A 93 -9.21 3.49 4.77
CA LEU A 93 -10.63 3.16 4.66
C LEU A 93 -11.29 3.86 3.46
N GLU A 94 -10.93 5.11 3.15
CA GLU A 94 -11.42 5.82 1.96
C GLU A 94 -10.97 5.13 0.66
N ILE A 95 -9.70 4.75 0.57
CA ILE A 95 -9.14 4.01 -0.57
C ILE A 95 -9.89 2.68 -0.76
N VAL A 96 -10.05 1.92 0.32
CA VAL A 96 -10.73 0.61 0.31
C VAL A 96 -12.21 0.74 -0.05
N ALA A 97 -12.89 1.77 0.43
CA ALA A 97 -14.27 2.06 0.03
C ALA A 97 -14.37 2.30 -1.50
N GLY A 98 -13.40 3.01 -2.07
CA GLY A 98 -13.28 3.20 -3.51
C GLY A 98 -13.13 1.89 -4.29
N TRP A 99 -12.28 0.98 -3.82
CA TRP A 99 -12.11 -0.36 -4.42
C TRP A 99 -13.40 -1.16 -4.38
N ARG A 100 -14.09 -1.17 -3.23
CA ARG A 100 -15.38 -1.86 -3.07
C ARG A 100 -16.47 -1.30 -3.96
N ALA A 101 -16.54 0.03 -4.11
CA ALA A 101 -17.48 0.68 -5.02
C ALA A 101 -17.27 0.25 -6.49
N ARG A 102 -16.05 -0.17 -6.85
CA ARG A 102 -15.71 -0.75 -8.16
C ARG A 102 -15.89 -2.27 -8.24
N GLY A 103 -16.45 -2.89 -7.19
CA GLY A 103 -16.65 -4.34 -7.12
C GLY A 103 -15.36 -5.16 -6.99
N GLN A 104 -14.24 -4.53 -6.59
CA GLN A 104 -12.96 -5.20 -6.41
C GLN A 104 -12.95 -6.00 -5.09
N THR A 105 -12.40 -7.21 -5.15
CA THR A 105 -12.18 -8.06 -3.97
C THR A 105 -10.95 -7.59 -3.19
N VAL A 106 -11.10 -7.44 -1.88
CA VAL A 106 -10.08 -6.91 -0.97
C VAL A 106 -9.47 -8.05 -0.16
N GLY A 107 -8.19 -8.28 -0.36
CA GLY A 107 -7.38 -9.19 0.45
C GLY A 107 -6.66 -8.45 1.58
N PHE A 108 -6.44 -9.14 2.69
CA PHE A 108 -5.65 -8.64 3.81
C PHE A 108 -4.65 -9.70 4.26
N THR A 109 -3.41 -9.26 4.49
CA THR A 109 -2.42 -10.02 5.24
C THR A 109 -1.69 -9.08 6.21
N ASN A 110 -0.93 -9.63 7.15
CA ASN A 110 -0.14 -8.81 8.06
C ASN A 110 1.11 -9.55 8.55
N GLY A 111 2.08 -8.77 9.01
CA GLY A 111 3.29 -9.29 9.63
C GLY A 111 4.30 -8.21 9.97
N CYS A 112 5.41 -8.64 10.59
CA CYS A 112 6.50 -7.73 10.93
C CYS A 112 7.34 -7.35 9.71
N PHE A 113 7.50 -8.26 8.74
CA PHE A 113 8.31 -8.09 7.52
C PHE A 113 9.69 -7.46 7.76
N ASP A 114 10.39 -7.94 8.79
CA ASP A 114 11.61 -7.30 9.30
C ASP A 114 12.75 -7.26 8.27
N LEU A 115 13.21 -8.43 7.80
CA LEU A 115 14.03 -8.54 6.60
C LEU A 115 13.23 -9.33 5.57
N LEU A 116 12.91 -8.72 4.43
CA LEU A 116 12.28 -9.41 3.33
C LEU A 116 13.17 -10.55 2.81
N HIS A 117 12.51 -11.63 2.44
CA HIS A 117 13.13 -12.81 1.87
C HIS A 117 12.13 -13.47 0.92
N PRO A 118 12.57 -14.39 0.05
CA PRO A 118 11.70 -15.09 -0.91
C PRO A 118 10.42 -15.68 -0.31
N GLY A 119 10.45 -16.15 0.95
CA GLY A 119 9.25 -16.59 1.66
C GLY A 119 8.17 -15.50 1.80
N HIS A 120 8.55 -14.26 2.18
CA HIS A 120 7.60 -13.14 2.25
C HIS A 120 7.05 -12.77 0.87
N VAL A 121 7.91 -12.73 -0.15
CA VAL A 121 7.49 -12.44 -1.53
C VAL A 121 6.47 -13.48 -2.00
N SER A 122 6.75 -14.77 -1.79
CA SER A 122 5.84 -15.87 -2.13
C SER A 122 4.50 -15.78 -1.40
N LEU A 123 4.49 -15.36 -0.13
CA LEU A 123 3.26 -15.12 0.64
C LEU A 123 2.45 -13.96 0.03
N LEU A 124 3.10 -12.84 -0.28
CA LEU A 124 2.45 -11.66 -0.83
C LEU A 124 1.90 -11.92 -2.23
N ASP A 125 2.63 -12.65 -3.08
CA ASP A 125 2.18 -13.02 -4.42
C ASP A 125 0.95 -13.95 -4.37
N GLN A 126 0.95 -14.95 -3.48
CA GLN A 126 -0.22 -15.81 -3.25
C GLN A 126 -1.39 -15.01 -2.68
N SER A 127 -1.13 -14.06 -1.79
CA SER A 127 -2.17 -13.19 -1.24
C SER A 127 -2.80 -12.33 -2.31
N ARG A 128 -1.98 -11.74 -3.19
CA ARG A 128 -2.43 -10.93 -4.32
C ARG A 128 -3.17 -11.76 -5.36
N ALA A 129 -2.77 -13.01 -5.60
CA ALA A 129 -3.47 -13.88 -6.54
C ALA A 129 -4.89 -14.26 -6.10
N ALA A 130 -5.19 -14.12 -4.79
CA ALA A 130 -6.49 -14.45 -4.22
C ALA A 130 -7.46 -13.26 -4.16
N CYS A 131 -7.06 -12.06 -4.56
CA CYS A 131 -7.87 -10.84 -4.48
C CYS A 131 -7.53 -9.86 -5.62
N ASP A 132 -8.29 -8.78 -5.78
CA ASP A 132 -7.97 -7.72 -6.74
C ASP A 132 -7.07 -6.65 -6.14
N ARG A 133 -7.17 -6.43 -4.82
CA ARG A 133 -6.41 -5.42 -4.07
C ARG A 133 -5.91 -6.00 -2.76
N LEU A 134 -4.60 -5.93 -2.51
CA LEU A 134 -3.98 -6.45 -1.30
C LEU A 134 -3.59 -5.34 -0.32
N ILE A 135 -4.14 -5.41 0.89
CA ILE A 135 -3.73 -4.61 2.04
C ILE A 135 -2.74 -5.42 2.88
N VAL A 136 -1.63 -4.79 3.27
CA VAL A 136 -0.65 -5.34 4.21
C VAL A 136 -0.67 -4.54 5.50
N GLY A 137 -1.15 -5.16 6.58
CA GLY A 137 -0.94 -4.65 7.94
C GLY A 137 0.51 -4.83 8.36
N LEU A 138 1.19 -3.73 8.69
CA LEU A 138 2.58 -3.74 9.14
C LEU A 138 2.66 -3.39 10.64
N ASN A 139 3.25 -4.29 11.43
CA ASN A 139 3.51 -4.00 12.85
C ASN A 139 4.50 -2.82 13.00
N THR A 140 4.21 -1.89 13.90
CA THR A 140 5.14 -0.82 14.32
C THR A 140 6.40 -1.38 14.99
N ASP A 141 7.43 -0.56 15.15
CA ASP A 141 8.65 -0.94 15.87
C ASP A 141 8.35 -1.36 17.32
N ALA A 142 7.45 -0.63 17.99
CA ALA A 142 7.03 -0.97 19.35
C ALA A 142 6.26 -2.29 19.40
N SER A 143 5.34 -2.54 18.47
CA SER A 143 4.61 -3.80 18.35
C SER A 143 5.57 -4.99 18.15
N VAL A 144 6.52 -4.87 17.22
CA VAL A 144 7.50 -5.93 16.96
C VAL A 144 8.41 -6.18 18.17
N SER A 145 8.85 -5.13 18.85
CA SER A 145 9.68 -5.23 20.06
C SER A 145 8.97 -5.97 21.19
N ARG A 146 7.67 -5.71 21.41
CA ARG A 146 6.86 -6.47 22.39
C ARG A 146 6.70 -7.94 22.00
N LEU A 147 6.50 -8.23 20.72
CA LEU A 147 6.26 -9.59 20.22
C LEU A 147 7.53 -10.46 20.13
N LYS A 148 8.68 -9.87 19.78
CA LYS A 148 9.92 -10.61 19.45
C LYS A 148 11.12 -10.25 20.32
N GLY A 149 10.96 -9.30 21.24
CA GLY A 149 12.00 -8.84 22.15
C GLY A 149 12.68 -7.55 21.68
N PRO A 150 13.46 -6.90 22.57
CA PRO A 150 13.96 -5.53 22.40
C PRO A 150 15.00 -5.37 21.28
N THR A 151 15.56 -6.46 20.77
CA THR A 151 16.52 -6.45 19.65
C THR A 151 15.84 -6.47 18.29
N ARG A 152 14.50 -6.44 18.25
CA ARG A 152 13.70 -6.49 17.03
C ARG A 152 12.73 -5.29 17.04
N PRO A 153 12.41 -4.71 15.85
CA PRO A 153 12.89 -5.10 14.53
C PRO A 153 14.33 -4.65 14.26
N VAL A 154 14.98 -5.25 13.26
CA VAL A 154 16.30 -4.81 12.77
C VAL A 154 16.13 -3.59 11.87
N GLN A 155 15.07 -3.56 11.05
CA GLN A 155 14.71 -2.41 10.23
C GLN A 155 13.55 -1.63 10.85
N LYS A 156 13.67 -0.29 10.87
CA LYS A 156 12.59 0.59 11.34
C LYS A 156 11.35 0.47 10.46
N GLU A 157 10.19 0.73 11.06
CA GLU A 157 8.87 0.59 10.43
C GLU A 157 8.72 1.32 9.12
N HIS A 158 9.25 2.54 9.01
CA HIS A 158 9.18 3.30 7.76
C HIS A 158 9.95 2.62 6.63
N ALA A 159 11.17 2.11 6.88
CA ALA A 159 11.95 1.40 5.88
C ALA A 159 11.24 0.11 5.44
N ARG A 160 10.64 -0.63 6.39
CA ARG A 160 9.85 -1.83 6.10
C ARG A 160 8.61 -1.49 5.26
N ALA A 161 7.92 -0.39 5.56
CA ALA A 161 6.75 0.06 4.82
C ALA A 161 7.09 0.44 3.37
N VAL A 162 8.15 1.22 3.16
CA VAL A 162 8.62 1.60 1.82
C VAL A 162 8.96 0.36 1.00
N VAL A 163 9.71 -0.58 1.58
CA VAL A 163 10.08 -1.82 0.88
C VAL A 163 8.85 -2.65 0.49
N LEU A 164 7.86 -2.77 1.37
CA LEU A 164 6.60 -3.46 1.06
C LEU A 164 5.79 -2.75 -0.02
N ALA A 165 5.69 -1.43 0.06
CA ALA A 165 4.94 -0.62 -0.89
C ALA A 165 5.55 -0.65 -2.31
N SER A 166 6.86 -0.85 -2.41
CA SER A 166 7.55 -1.06 -3.70
C SER A 166 7.25 -2.40 -4.36
N LEU A 167 6.60 -3.34 -3.67
CA LEU A 167 6.22 -4.63 -4.27
C LEU A 167 4.95 -4.48 -5.11
N SER A 168 4.97 -5.08 -6.31
CA SER A 168 3.82 -5.07 -7.22
C SER A 168 2.61 -5.83 -6.68
N SER A 169 2.82 -6.81 -5.80
CA SER A 169 1.75 -7.57 -5.14
C SER A 169 1.04 -6.80 -4.02
N VAL A 170 1.56 -5.64 -3.60
CA VAL A 170 0.99 -4.84 -2.50
C VAL A 170 0.33 -3.59 -3.07
N ASP A 171 -0.94 -3.36 -2.73
CA ASP A 171 -1.69 -2.17 -3.14
C ASP A 171 -1.75 -1.11 -2.02
N LEU A 172 -1.71 -1.52 -0.75
CA LEU A 172 -1.76 -0.62 0.40
C LEU A 172 -1.04 -1.20 1.62
N VAL A 173 -0.31 -0.36 2.34
CA VAL A 173 0.40 -0.68 3.58
C VAL A 173 -0.15 0.21 4.70
N VAL A 174 -0.57 -0.42 5.80
CA VAL A 174 -1.14 0.28 6.96
C VAL A 174 -0.42 -0.18 8.21
N LEU A 175 0.16 0.78 8.95
CA LEU A 175 0.86 0.48 10.20
C LEU A 175 -0.16 0.28 11.34
N PHE A 176 0.15 -0.63 12.26
CA PHE A 176 -0.63 -0.83 13.48
C PHE A 176 0.27 -1.16 14.67
N ASP A 177 -0.09 -0.62 15.84
CA ASP A 177 0.70 -0.80 17.05
C ASP A 177 0.27 -2.01 17.87
N GLU A 178 -0.98 -2.45 17.76
CA GLU A 178 -1.53 -3.52 18.59
C GLU A 178 -0.78 -4.86 18.41
N ASP A 179 -0.88 -5.73 19.41
CA ASP A 179 -0.22 -7.04 19.38
C ASP A 179 -0.83 -7.98 18.32
N THR A 180 -2.07 -7.68 17.89
CA THR A 180 -2.78 -8.45 16.87
C THR A 180 -3.44 -7.53 15.85
N PRO A 181 -3.62 -7.98 14.59
CA PRO A 181 -4.23 -7.17 13.53
C PRO A 181 -5.76 -7.09 13.61
N LEU A 182 -6.38 -7.58 14.69
CA LEU A 182 -7.84 -7.80 14.75
C LEU A 182 -8.65 -6.53 14.51
N ASN A 183 -8.18 -5.38 15.01
CA ASN A 183 -8.84 -4.09 14.78
C ASN A 183 -8.82 -3.68 13.31
N LEU A 184 -7.68 -3.87 12.62
CA LEU A 184 -7.59 -3.63 11.18
C LEU A 184 -8.50 -4.58 10.39
N ILE A 185 -8.54 -5.86 10.76
CA ILE A 185 -9.41 -6.85 10.10
C ILE A 185 -10.88 -6.44 10.25
N LYS A 186 -11.30 -6.02 11.44
CA LYS A 186 -12.66 -5.52 11.69
C LYS A 186 -12.96 -4.23 10.92
N ALA A 187 -11.99 -3.33 10.80
CA ALA A 187 -12.15 -2.06 10.10
C ALA A 187 -12.26 -2.25 8.57
N PHE A 188 -11.38 -3.06 7.98
CA PHE A 188 -11.35 -3.28 6.52
C PHE A 188 -12.36 -4.31 6.02
N HIS A 189 -12.80 -5.21 6.91
CA HIS A 189 -13.75 -6.30 6.58
C HIS A 189 -13.33 -7.10 5.32
N PRO A 190 -12.07 -7.57 5.22
CA PRO A 190 -11.52 -8.13 3.98
C PRO A 190 -12.29 -9.35 3.47
N ASP A 191 -12.42 -9.48 2.16
CA ASP A 191 -13.07 -10.63 1.53
C ASP A 191 -12.20 -11.89 1.66
N VAL A 192 -10.87 -11.70 1.73
CA VAL A 192 -9.88 -12.77 1.89
C VAL A 192 -8.84 -12.39 2.94
N LEU A 193 -8.66 -13.23 3.95
CA LEU A 193 -7.59 -13.14 4.93
C LEU A 193 -6.51 -14.17 4.61
N VAL A 194 -5.26 -13.74 4.46
CA VAL A 194 -4.15 -14.62 4.07
C VAL A 194 -3.06 -14.67 5.13
N LYS A 195 -2.63 -15.87 5.51
CA LYS A 195 -1.51 -16.12 6.42
C LYS A 195 -0.57 -17.19 5.87
N GLY A 196 0.66 -17.27 6.38
CA GLY A 196 1.57 -18.35 6.02
C GLY A 196 1.12 -19.70 6.57
N ALA A 197 1.53 -20.80 5.93
CA ALA A 197 1.17 -22.17 6.31
C ALA A 197 1.73 -22.64 7.67
N ASP A 198 2.43 -21.78 8.42
CA ASP A 198 2.80 -22.04 9.82
C ASP A 198 1.59 -22.03 10.78
N TYR A 199 0.43 -21.56 10.31
CA TYR A 199 -0.82 -21.46 11.07
C TYR A 199 -1.86 -22.46 10.55
N THR A 200 -2.77 -22.89 11.42
CA THR A 200 -4.06 -23.47 11.01
C THR A 200 -5.10 -22.37 10.87
N VAL A 201 -6.19 -22.60 10.12
CA VAL A 201 -7.25 -21.60 9.92
C VAL A 201 -7.80 -21.09 11.26
N GLU A 202 -7.97 -21.99 12.23
CA GLU A 202 -8.51 -21.68 13.56
C GLU A 202 -7.54 -20.86 14.41
N THR A 203 -6.24 -20.90 14.13
CA THR A 203 -5.21 -20.17 14.88
C THR A 203 -4.87 -18.82 14.24
N VAL A 204 -5.38 -18.54 13.04
CA VAL A 204 -5.26 -17.23 12.41
C VAL A 204 -6.14 -16.23 13.15
N VAL A 205 -5.52 -15.19 13.71
CA VAL A 205 -6.27 -14.10 14.35
C VAL A 205 -7.23 -13.45 13.35
N GLY A 206 -8.51 -13.39 13.72
CA GLY A 206 -9.59 -12.82 12.92
C GLY A 206 -10.22 -13.79 11.92
N SER A 207 -9.84 -15.07 11.92
CA SER A 207 -10.47 -16.08 11.04
C SER A 207 -11.97 -16.25 11.33
N ASP A 208 -12.35 -16.28 12.61
CA ASP A 208 -13.74 -16.30 13.08
C ASP A 208 -14.54 -15.10 12.55
N VAL A 209 -13.94 -13.91 12.60
CA VAL A 209 -14.54 -12.67 12.10
C VAL A 209 -14.75 -12.77 10.60
N VAL A 210 -13.71 -13.13 9.84
CA VAL A 210 -13.76 -13.18 8.37
C VAL A 210 -14.73 -14.24 7.86
N LEU A 211 -14.69 -15.44 8.44
CA LEU A 211 -15.60 -16.52 8.09
C LEU A 211 -17.05 -16.18 8.49
N GLY A 212 -17.23 -15.45 9.60
CA GLY A 212 -18.55 -15.08 10.13
C GLY A 212 -19.40 -14.22 9.18
N TYR A 213 -18.77 -13.43 8.31
CA TYR A 213 -19.46 -12.67 7.26
C TYR A 213 -19.32 -13.28 5.85
N GLY A 214 -18.86 -14.52 5.75
CA GLY A 214 -18.74 -15.25 4.48
C GLY A 214 -17.46 -14.95 3.68
N GLY A 215 -16.47 -14.29 4.28
CA GLY A 215 -15.14 -14.16 3.71
C GLY A 215 -14.38 -15.49 3.72
N LYS A 216 -13.15 -15.47 3.18
CA LYS A 216 -12.29 -16.66 3.07
C LYS A 216 -11.01 -16.49 3.86
N VAL A 217 -10.50 -17.59 4.40
CA VAL A 217 -9.17 -17.64 5.01
C VAL A 217 -8.30 -18.57 4.17
N LEU A 218 -7.14 -18.08 3.74
CA LEU A 218 -6.18 -18.84 2.94
C LEU A 218 -4.85 -18.96 3.67
N LEU A 219 -4.27 -20.15 3.60
CA LEU A 219 -2.95 -20.44 4.10
C LEU A 219 -2.00 -20.55 2.90
N ALA A 220 -1.06 -19.63 2.79
CA ALA A 220 -0.08 -19.59 1.72
C ALA A 220 1.04 -20.60 1.98
N ASP A 221 1.43 -21.32 0.92
CA ASP A 221 2.43 -22.37 1.00
C ASP A 221 3.80 -21.79 1.40
N LEU A 222 4.47 -22.50 2.32
CA LEU A 222 5.82 -22.16 2.75
C LEU A 222 6.86 -22.68 1.75
N LYS A 223 7.69 -21.78 1.21
CA LYS A 223 8.95 -22.20 0.59
C LYS A 223 9.94 -22.62 1.69
N GLN A 224 10.31 -23.91 1.73
CA GLN A 224 11.23 -24.45 2.73
C GLN A 224 12.56 -23.65 2.81
N GLY A 225 13.05 -23.42 4.04
CA GLY A 225 14.40 -22.89 4.31
C GLY A 225 14.57 -21.35 4.29
N GLN A 226 13.47 -20.59 4.25
CA GLN A 226 13.47 -19.14 4.04
C GLN A 226 12.82 -18.40 5.23
N SER A 227 13.60 -18.03 6.25
CA SER A 227 13.13 -17.16 7.35
C SER A 227 14.17 -16.09 7.69
N THR A 228 13.74 -14.93 8.19
CA THR A 228 14.64 -13.86 8.67
C THR A 228 15.61 -14.39 9.73
N THR A 229 15.15 -15.24 10.64
CA THR A 229 15.99 -15.87 11.67
C THR A 229 17.06 -16.76 11.05
N ALA A 230 16.72 -17.54 10.02
CA ALA A 230 17.67 -18.38 9.31
C ALA A 230 18.67 -17.58 8.45
N LEU A 231 18.30 -16.39 7.97
CA LEU A 231 19.21 -15.47 7.28
C LEU A 231 20.22 -14.86 8.25
N ILE A 232 19.76 -14.34 9.39
CA ILE A 232 20.63 -13.74 10.41
C ILE A 232 21.54 -14.81 11.04
N GLY A 233 21.01 -16.01 11.33
CA GLY A 233 21.80 -17.13 11.82
C GLY A 233 22.94 -17.51 10.87
N ARG A 234 22.71 -17.47 9.54
CA ARG A 234 23.75 -17.72 8.53
C ARG A 234 24.81 -16.62 8.46
N MET A 235 24.45 -15.36 8.70
CA MET A 235 25.40 -14.25 8.75
C MET A 235 26.30 -14.36 10.00
N ASN A 236 25.72 -14.67 11.16
CA ASN A 236 26.47 -14.78 12.41
C ASN A 236 27.36 -16.03 12.48
N ALA A 237 26.99 -17.12 11.79
CA ALA A 237 27.79 -18.36 11.74
C ALA A 237 29.03 -18.28 10.82
N LYS A 238 29.23 -17.18 10.08
CA LYS A 238 30.41 -16.95 9.23
C LYS A 238 31.47 -16.05 9.87
N THR A 239 31.36 -15.83 11.18
CA THR A 239 32.36 -15.15 12.02
C THR A 239 32.84 -16.11 13.09
#